data_AF-A0AAN5T2Q9-F1
#
_entry.id   AF-A0AAN5T2Q9-F1
#
_cell.length_a   1.000
_cell.length_b   1.000
_cell.length_c   1.000
_cell.angle_alpha   90.00
_cell.angle_beta   90.00
_cell.angle_gamma   90.00
#
_symmetry.space_group_name_H-M   'P 1'
#
loop_
_entity.id
_entity.type
_entity.pdbx_description
1 polymer ?
#
loop_
_entity_poly.entity_id
_entity_poly.type
_entity_poly.pdbx_seq_one_letter_code
_entity_poly.pdbx_strand_id
1 'polypeptide(L)'
;LPETAIDLDPNHLPEDFTSDKYFYSVLDNMGYLKKVFQKTKVIQYVNFFPDEWNNDHHYMSRLFSFARSHHIGLGGPDVVPYKESQMKNSYPFFHKFKGEIEAAIAIQEPDYTYTNPKTGDFYRFDDFYSFSKEYLGAFILFWNTEEPFFSEQLLPKLNDSYFQCDKVNDKANTADAN
;
A
#
# COMPACT_ATOMS: atom_id res chain seq x y z
N LEU A 1 9.16 3.81 8.53
CA LEU A 1 8.97 2.47 9.12
C LEU A 1 9.53 1.46 8.13
N PRO A 2 10.26 0.41 8.56
CA PRO A 2 10.61 -0.68 7.67
C PRO A 2 9.34 -1.38 7.17
N GLU A 3 9.40 -2.04 6.03
CA GLU A 3 8.32 -2.91 5.54
C GLU A 3 8.04 -4.05 6.54
N THR A 4 6.80 -4.57 6.53
CA THR A 4 6.43 -5.71 7.41
C THR A 4 7.10 -7.02 7.00
N ALA A 5 7.48 -7.16 5.73
CA ALA A 5 8.21 -8.32 5.26
C ALA A 5 9.66 -8.19 5.70
N ILE A 6 10.18 -9.27 6.28
CA ILE A 6 11.57 -9.36 6.72
C ILE A 6 12.15 -10.68 6.22
N ASP A 7 13.42 -10.63 5.84
CA ASP A 7 14.23 -11.82 5.59
C ASP A 7 15.14 -12.03 6.80
N LEU A 8 14.97 -13.15 7.48
CA LEU A 8 15.71 -13.50 8.68
C LEU A 8 16.55 -14.74 8.39
N ASP A 9 17.82 -14.71 8.77
CA ASP A 9 18.67 -15.91 8.69
C ASP A 9 18.15 -16.95 9.70
N PRO A 10 17.63 -18.10 9.24
CA PRO A 10 17.07 -19.12 10.13
C PRO A 10 18.12 -19.71 11.08
N ASN A 11 19.42 -19.55 10.79
CA ASN A 11 20.51 -20.04 11.63
C ASN A 11 20.95 -19.03 12.70
N HIS A 12 20.51 -17.77 12.60
CA HIS A 12 20.95 -16.68 13.47
C HIS A 12 19.77 -15.80 13.92
N LEU A 13 18.63 -16.42 14.22
CA LEU A 13 17.47 -15.71 14.77
C LEU A 13 17.79 -15.15 16.17
N PRO A 14 17.24 -13.98 16.54
CA PRO A 14 17.22 -13.53 17.92
C PRO A 14 16.58 -14.61 18.81
N GLU A 15 17.16 -14.87 19.98
CA GLU A 15 16.74 -15.97 20.88
C GLU A 15 15.25 -15.93 21.25
N ASP A 16 14.67 -14.73 21.28
CA ASP A 16 13.30 -14.52 21.73
C ASP A 16 12.35 -14.14 20.58
N PHE A 17 12.77 -14.27 19.32
CA PHE A 17 11.95 -13.96 18.15
C PHE A 17 10.72 -14.86 18.08
N THR A 18 9.56 -14.23 17.83
CA THR A 18 8.32 -14.91 17.40
C THR A 18 7.57 -13.98 16.45
N SER A 19 6.81 -14.55 15.53
CA SER A 19 5.98 -13.80 14.57
C SER A 19 4.96 -12.88 15.26
N ASP A 20 4.39 -13.32 16.39
CA ASP A 20 3.52 -12.49 17.23
C ASP A 20 4.26 -11.29 17.83
N LYS A 21 5.44 -11.50 18.44
CA LYS A 21 6.23 -10.40 19.00
C LYS A 21 6.65 -9.41 17.92
N TYR A 22 7.03 -9.90 16.73
CA TYR A 22 7.34 -9.05 15.60
C TYR A 22 6.11 -8.22 15.18
N PHE A 23 4.96 -8.87 15.01
CA PHE A 23 3.69 -8.20 14.68
C PHE A 23 3.33 -7.09 15.68
N TYR A 24 3.34 -7.38 16.98
CA TYR A 24 3.04 -6.36 18.00
C TYR A 24 4.08 -5.24 18.02
N SER A 25 5.36 -5.56 17.78
CA SER A 25 6.41 -4.53 17.66
C SER A 25 6.17 -3.59 16.49
N VAL A 26 5.63 -4.09 15.36
CA VAL A 26 5.21 -3.22 14.24
C VAL A 26 4.08 -2.29 14.67
N LEU A 27 3.05 -2.80 15.36
CA LEU A 27 1.94 -1.97 15.85
C LEU A 27 2.40 -0.91 16.85
N ASP A 28 3.27 -1.28 17.79
CA ASP A 28 3.83 -0.37 18.78
C ASP A 28 4.63 0.76 18.12
N ASN A 29 5.47 0.43 17.13
CA ASN A 29 6.23 1.42 16.37
C ASN A 29 5.31 2.35 15.57
N MET A 30 4.28 1.82 14.92
CA MET A 30 3.27 2.61 14.20
C MET A 30 2.55 3.59 15.16
N GLY A 31 2.06 3.09 16.29
CA GLY A 31 1.35 3.87 17.29
C GLY A 31 2.23 4.95 17.91
N TYR A 32 3.48 4.62 18.23
CA TYR A 32 4.44 5.57 18.78
C TYR A 32 4.78 6.68 17.78
N LEU A 33 5.04 6.35 16.52
CA LEU A 33 5.28 7.37 15.50
C LEU A 33 4.06 8.26 15.30
N LYS A 34 2.84 7.70 15.25
CA LYS A 34 1.63 8.51 15.15
C LYS A 34 1.47 9.47 16.33
N LYS A 35 1.84 9.02 17.54
CA LYS A 35 1.82 9.85 18.75
C LYS A 35 2.85 10.99 18.69
N VAL A 36 4.03 10.77 18.13
CA VAL A 36 5.10 11.79 18.07
C VAL A 36 4.91 12.75 16.88
N PHE A 37 4.55 12.22 15.72
CA PHE A 37 4.43 12.97 14.47
C PHE A 37 3.00 13.44 14.21
N GLN A 38 2.57 14.49 14.94
CA GLN A 38 1.21 15.02 14.84
C GLN A 38 0.91 15.79 13.56
N LYS A 39 1.94 16.31 12.88
CA LYS A 39 1.79 17.14 11.66
C LYS A 39 2.12 16.41 10.36
N THR A 40 2.64 15.19 10.45
CA THR A 40 3.10 14.40 9.31
C THR A 40 2.23 13.16 9.17
N LYS A 41 1.96 12.75 7.93
CA LYS A 41 1.32 11.46 7.65
C LYS A 41 2.28 10.34 8.03
N VAL A 42 1.86 9.46 8.93
CA VAL A 42 2.60 8.23 9.23
C VAL A 42 2.04 7.14 8.34
N ILE A 43 2.91 6.51 7.55
CA ILE A 43 2.57 5.43 6.63
C ILE A 43 3.45 4.22 6.96
N GLN A 44 2.83 3.07 7.24
CA GLN A 44 3.51 1.78 7.37
C GLN A 44 3.47 1.06 6.03
N TYR A 45 4.62 0.60 5.55
CA TYR A 45 4.70 -0.20 4.34
C TYR A 45 4.36 -1.66 4.64
N VAL A 46 3.40 -2.25 3.94
CA VAL A 46 2.79 -3.54 4.27
C VAL A 46 2.93 -4.51 3.12
N ASN A 47 3.47 -5.68 3.43
CA ASN A 47 3.55 -6.81 2.52
C ASN A 47 3.24 -8.10 3.28
N PHE A 48 4.18 -9.03 3.42
CA PHE A 48 3.99 -10.23 4.24
C PHE A 48 4.39 -9.99 5.70
N PHE A 49 3.85 -10.78 6.61
CA PHE A 49 4.39 -10.95 7.95
C PHE A 49 5.04 -12.34 8.05
N PRO A 50 6.06 -12.53 8.91
CA PRO A 50 6.58 -13.85 9.22
C PRO A 50 5.46 -14.82 9.65
N ASP A 51 5.55 -16.06 9.17
CA ASP A 51 4.60 -17.16 9.42
C ASP A 51 3.13 -16.89 9.05
N GLU A 52 2.82 -15.85 8.28
CA GLU A 52 1.44 -15.51 7.90
C GLU A 52 1.14 -15.89 6.46
N TRP A 53 0.01 -16.58 6.25
CA TRP A 53 -0.53 -16.79 4.92
C TRP A 53 -2.06 -16.72 4.92
N ASN A 54 -2.63 -15.99 3.96
CA ASN A 54 -4.08 -15.88 3.83
C ASN A 54 -4.80 -15.42 5.11
N ASN A 55 -4.14 -14.54 5.85
CA ASN A 55 -4.64 -13.96 7.10
C ASN A 55 -4.98 -15.02 8.19
N ASP A 56 -4.21 -16.10 8.27
CA ASP A 56 -4.46 -17.23 9.18
C ASP A 56 -4.19 -16.91 10.65
N HIS A 57 -3.20 -16.09 10.98
CA HIS A 57 -3.01 -15.52 12.34
C HIS A 57 -3.66 -14.14 12.49
N HIS A 58 -4.44 -13.74 11.49
CA HIS A 58 -5.19 -12.50 11.44
C HIS A 58 -4.33 -11.23 11.50
N TYR A 59 -3.03 -11.30 11.21
CA TYR A 59 -2.14 -10.14 11.30
C TYR A 59 -2.58 -9.03 10.36
N MET A 60 -2.93 -9.36 9.12
CA MET A 60 -3.31 -8.36 8.14
C MET A 60 -4.62 -7.65 8.53
N SER A 61 -5.64 -8.42 8.94
CA SER A 61 -6.92 -7.87 9.39
C SER A 61 -6.79 -7.00 10.65
N ARG A 62 -5.94 -7.40 11.60
CA ARG A 62 -5.67 -6.63 12.82
C ARG A 62 -4.85 -5.37 12.53
N LEU A 63 -3.85 -5.45 11.65
CA LEU A 63 -3.05 -4.30 11.21
C LEU A 63 -3.93 -3.22 10.57
N PHE A 64 -4.78 -3.59 9.60
CA PHE A 64 -5.67 -2.64 8.94
C PHE A 64 -6.68 -2.02 9.91
N SER A 65 -7.23 -2.82 10.83
CA SER A 65 -8.14 -2.32 11.87
C SER A 65 -7.45 -1.31 12.78
N PHE A 66 -6.20 -1.61 13.20
CA PHE A 66 -5.37 -0.71 14.00
C PHE A 66 -5.04 0.58 13.23
N ALA A 67 -4.60 0.47 11.99
CA ALA A 67 -4.26 1.63 11.16
C ALA A 67 -5.46 2.59 11.00
N ARG A 68 -6.65 2.03 10.74
CA ARG A 68 -7.90 2.78 10.68
C ARG A 68 -8.21 3.48 12.01
N SER A 69 -8.18 2.77 13.14
CA SER A 69 -8.55 3.34 14.44
C SER A 69 -7.57 4.42 14.93
N HIS A 70 -6.31 4.38 14.47
CA HIS A 70 -5.27 5.33 14.84
C HIS A 70 -4.98 6.40 13.77
N HIS A 71 -5.73 6.42 12.66
CA HIS A 71 -5.50 7.32 11.53
C HIS A 71 -4.06 7.28 11.01
N ILE A 72 -3.58 6.06 10.76
CA ILE A 72 -2.26 5.74 10.19
C ILE A 72 -2.50 5.24 8.76
N GLY A 73 -1.74 5.78 7.81
CA GLY A 73 -1.77 5.31 6.43
C GLY A 73 -1.05 3.98 6.27
N LEU A 74 -1.37 3.25 5.22
CA LEU A 74 -0.69 1.99 4.86
C LEU A 74 -0.20 2.07 3.42
N GLY A 75 0.96 1.50 3.14
CA GLY A 75 1.50 1.40 1.79
C GLY A 75 1.79 -0.04 1.37
N GLY A 76 2.07 -0.26 0.08
CA GLY A 76 2.39 -1.58 -0.46
C GLY A 76 3.37 -1.50 -1.64
N PRO A 77 4.35 -2.42 -1.75
CA PRO A 77 5.43 -2.38 -2.74
C PRO A 77 5.00 -2.80 -4.14
N ASP A 78 4.33 -3.95 -4.24
CA ASP A 78 4.09 -4.60 -5.52
C ASP A 78 2.73 -4.15 -6.04
N VAL A 79 2.67 -3.64 -7.27
CA VAL A 79 1.42 -3.54 -8.02
C VAL A 79 1.51 -4.50 -9.18
N VAL A 80 1.20 -5.76 -8.91
CA VAL A 80 0.97 -6.74 -9.95
C VAL A 80 -0.53 -7.07 -9.93
N PRO A 81 -1.34 -6.45 -10.83
CA PRO A 81 -2.78 -6.58 -10.80
C PRO A 81 -3.25 -8.03 -10.64
N TYR A 82 -4.04 -8.27 -9.59
CA TYR A 82 -4.62 -9.58 -9.25
C TYR A 82 -3.63 -10.73 -9.04
N LYS A 83 -2.34 -10.45 -8.76
CA LYS A 83 -1.36 -11.50 -8.41
C LYS A 83 -1.83 -12.28 -7.20
N GLU A 84 -1.84 -13.61 -7.33
CA GLU A 84 -2.48 -14.52 -6.37
C GLU A 84 -1.98 -14.35 -4.94
N SER A 85 -0.67 -14.22 -4.74
CA SER A 85 -0.06 -14.04 -3.43
C SER A 85 -0.54 -12.77 -2.72
N GLN A 86 -0.60 -11.64 -3.43
CA GLN A 86 -1.05 -10.36 -2.88
C GLN A 86 -2.58 -10.34 -2.70
N MET A 87 -3.32 -11.03 -3.56
CA MET A 87 -4.77 -11.25 -3.43
C MET A 87 -5.15 -12.16 -2.26
N LYS A 88 -4.23 -13.01 -1.79
CA LYS A 88 -4.35 -13.74 -0.52
C LYS A 88 -3.77 -12.97 0.66
N ASN A 89 -3.28 -11.75 0.45
CA ASN A 89 -2.62 -10.98 1.48
C ASN A 89 -3.16 -9.55 1.56
N SER A 90 -2.35 -8.51 1.29
CA SER A 90 -2.71 -7.12 1.57
C SER A 90 -3.79 -6.52 0.66
N TYR A 91 -3.91 -6.97 -0.60
CA TYR A 91 -4.79 -6.33 -1.59
C TYR A 91 -6.29 -6.33 -1.22
N PRO A 92 -6.91 -7.43 -0.76
CA PRO A 92 -8.31 -7.40 -0.35
C PRO A 92 -8.57 -6.46 0.82
N PHE A 93 -7.58 -6.25 1.70
CA PHE A 93 -7.74 -5.31 2.81
C PHE A 93 -7.66 -3.87 2.35
N PHE A 94 -6.73 -3.52 1.46
CA PHE A 94 -6.73 -2.21 0.80
C PHE A 94 -8.07 -1.92 0.10
N HIS A 95 -8.58 -2.90 -0.66
CA HIS A 95 -9.88 -2.79 -1.30
C HIS A 95 -11.02 -2.58 -0.29
N LYS A 96 -11.05 -3.39 0.78
CA LYS A 96 -12.07 -3.32 1.84
C LYS A 96 -12.08 -1.98 2.58
N PHE A 97 -10.91 -1.40 2.84
CA PHE A 97 -10.73 -0.15 3.59
C PHE A 97 -10.51 1.07 2.68
N LYS A 98 -10.83 0.95 1.39
CA LYS A 98 -10.70 2.03 0.41
C LYS A 98 -11.45 3.28 0.87
N GLY A 99 -10.74 4.40 0.94
CA GLY A 99 -11.29 5.69 1.40
C GLY A 99 -11.35 5.85 2.92
N GLU A 100 -11.11 4.80 3.70
CA GLU A 100 -11.03 4.85 5.17
C GLU A 100 -9.58 4.93 5.68
N ILE A 101 -8.63 4.44 4.88
CA ILE A 101 -7.19 4.50 5.16
C ILE A 101 -6.50 5.22 4.01
N GLU A 102 -5.53 6.07 4.33
CA GLU A 102 -4.65 6.69 3.34
C GLU A 102 -3.69 5.64 2.78
N ALA A 103 -4.05 5.09 1.62
CA ALA A 103 -3.24 4.09 0.91
C ALA A 103 -2.14 4.77 0.07
N ALA A 104 -0.87 4.41 0.28
CA ALA A 104 0.25 4.90 -0.52
C ALA A 104 0.96 3.73 -1.21
N ILE A 105 0.72 3.56 -2.50
CA ILE A 105 1.09 2.36 -3.24
C ILE A 105 2.26 2.69 -4.17
N ALA A 106 3.29 1.85 -4.21
CA ALA A 106 4.35 1.98 -5.20
C ALA A 106 4.10 1.12 -6.43
N ILE A 107 4.58 1.60 -7.57
CA ILE A 107 4.70 0.83 -8.79
C ILE A 107 6.20 0.81 -9.10
N GLN A 108 6.81 -0.38 -9.06
CA GLN A 108 8.26 -0.56 -9.01
C GLN A 108 8.80 -1.31 -10.22
N GLU A 109 10.12 -1.27 -10.44
CA GLU A 109 10.81 -1.88 -11.58
C GLU A 109 10.41 -3.34 -11.84
N PRO A 110 10.26 -4.22 -10.82
CA PRO A 110 9.86 -5.61 -11.07
C PRO A 110 8.45 -5.75 -11.62
N ASP A 111 7.54 -4.80 -11.33
CA ASP A 111 6.13 -4.89 -11.69
C ASP A 111 5.93 -4.89 -13.22
N TYR A 112 6.78 -4.16 -13.96
CA TYR A 112 6.72 -4.08 -15.43
C TYR A 112 7.11 -5.38 -16.14
N THR A 113 7.75 -6.31 -15.43
CA THR A 113 8.17 -7.61 -16.00
C THR A 113 7.02 -8.62 -16.02
N TYR A 114 5.91 -8.32 -15.36
CA TYR A 114 4.72 -9.18 -15.33
C TYR A 114 3.80 -8.92 -16.52
N THR A 115 3.11 -9.97 -16.95
CA THR A 115 2.12 -9.90 -18.01
C THR A 115 0.71 -9.92 -17.45
N ASN A 116 -0.19 -9.22 -18.14
CA ASN A 116 -1.62 -9.30 -17.91
C ASN A 116 -2.12 -10.67 -18.38
N PRO A 117 -2.65 -11.52 -17.48
CA PRO A 117 -3.05 -12.88 -17.84
C PRO A 117 -4.24 -12.93 -18.82
N LYS A 118 -4.98 -11.82 -18.99
CA LYS A 118 -6.09 -11.74 -19.94
C LYS A 118 -5.64 -11.46 -21.36
N THR A 119 -4.58 -10.67 -21.54
CA THR A 119 -4.10 -10.25 -22.88
C THR A 119 -2.83 -10.97 -23.30
N GLY A 120 -2.01 -11.42 -22.34
CA GLY A 120 -0.67 -11.97 -22.56
C GLY A 120 0.43 -10.91 -22.71
N ASP A 121 0.07 -9.63 -22.79
CA ASP A 121 1.01 -8.51 -22.92
C ASP A 121 1.51 -8.04 -21.55
N PHE A 122 2.62 -7.30 -21.51
CA PHE A 122 3.04 -6.57 -20.31
C PHE A 122 1.97 -5.58 -19.86
N TYR A 123 1.91 -5.34 -18.56
CA TYR A 123 1.00 -4.34 -18.00
C TYR A 123 1.26 -2.95 -18.58
N ARG A 124 0.17 -2.23 -18.86
CA ARG A 124 0.17 -0.87 -19.38
C ARG A 124 -0.19 0.13 -18.28
N PHE A 125 -0.05 1.42 -18.57
CA PHE A 125 -0.48 2.50 -17.67
C PHE A 125 -1.88 2.27 -17.08
N ASP A 126 -2.87 1.97 -17.92
CA ASP A 126 -4.25 1.81 -17.46
C ASP A 126 -4.43 0.60 -16.54
N ASP A 127 -3.65 -0.48 -16.71
CA ASP A 127 -3.70 -1.64 -15.83
C ASP A 127 -3.22 -1.28 -14.42
N PHE A 128 -2.04 -0.65 -14.31
CA PHE A 128 -1.48 -0.21 -13.04
C PHE A 128 -2.33 0.88 -12.38
N TYR A 129 -2.76 1.89 -13.15
CA TYR A 129 -3.55 3.00 -12.63
C TYR A 129 -4.90 2.51 -12.12
N SER A 130 -5.65 1.76 -12.93
CA SER A 130 -7.00 1.31 -12.55
C SER A 130 -6.92 0.38 -11.34
N PHE A 131 -5.97 -0.56 -11.32
CA PHE A 131 -5.81 -1.45 -10.18
C PHE A 131 -5.41 -0.69 -8.91
N SER A 132 -4.43 0.21 -8.98
CA SER A 132 -3.96 0.93 -7.80
C SER A 132 -4.98 1.95 -7.30
N LYS A 133 -5.56 2.75 -8.18
CA LYS A 133 -6.49 3.83 -7.81
C LYS A 133 -7.88 3.31 -7.53
N GLU A 134 -8.42 2.48 -8.42
CA GLU A 134 -9.82 2.05 -8.37
C GLU A 134 -10.00 0.81 -7.51
N TYR A 135 -9.11 -0.17 -7.60
CA TYR A 135 -9.23 -1.39 -6.79
C TYR A 135 -8.63 -1.21 -5.39
N LEU A 136 -7.35 -0.83 -5.28
CA LEU A 136 -6.65 -0.68 -3.99
C LEU A 136 -7.01 0.61 -3.25
N GLY A 137 -7.52 1.64 -3.95
CA GLY A 137 -7.89 2.89 -3.32
C GLY A 137 -6.73 3.84 -3.04
N ALA A 138 -5.66 3.78 -3.85
CA ALA A 138 -4.47 4.61 -3.66
C ALA A 138 -4.82 6.11 -3.54
N PHE A 139 -4.37 6.69 -2.43
CA PHE A 139 -4.34 8.13 -2.18
C PHE A 139 -3.06 8.75 -2.75
N ILE A 140 -1.93 8.06 -2.59
CA ILE A 140 -0.63 8.40 -3.19
C ILE A 140 -0.17 7.24 -4.07
N LEU A 141 0.35 7.57 -5.25
CA LEU A 141 1.06 6.64 -6.13
C LEU A 141 2.54 7.02 -6.18
N PHE A 142 3.41 6.13 -5.71
CA PHE A 142 4.85 6.24 -5.89
C PHE A 142 5.23 5.49 -7.16
N TRP A 143 5.13 6.18 -8.29
CA TRP A 143 5.43 5.60 -9.59
C TRP A 143 6.93 5.76 -9.88
N ASN A 144 7.65 4.66 -10.08
CA ASN A 144 9.05 4.73 -10.48
C ASN A 144 9.20 5.25 -11.94
N THR A 145 10.43 5.49 -12.39
CA THR A 145 10.72 6.07 -13.70
C THR A 145 11.35 5.05 -14.67
N GLU A 146 10.86 3.80 -14.69
CA GLU A 146 11.39 2.75 -15.57
C GLU A 146 11.16 3.10 -17.05
N GLU A 147 12.20 3.06 -17.88
CA GLU A 147 12.09 3.28 -19.33
C GLU A 147 11.96 1.94 -20.09
N PRO A 148 11.22 1.89 -21.22
CA PRO A 148 10.58 3.00 -21.91
C PRO A 148 9.19 3.37 -21.35
N PHE A 149 8.72 2.68 -20.31
CA PHE A 149 7.36 2.88 -19.77
C PHE A 149 7.12 4.32 -19.33
N PHE A 150 8.10 4.92 -18.66
CA PHE A 150 8.02 6.27 -18.14
C PHE A 150 7.76 7.27 -19.25
N SER A 151 8.61 7.29 -20.29
CA SER A 151 8.48 8.24 -21.40
C SER A 151 7.30 7.94 -22.34
N GLU A 152 7.01 6.67 -22.60
CA GLU A 152 6.00 6.27 -23.60
C GLU A 152 4.58 6.13 -23.04
N GLN A 153 4.44 5.83 -21.74
CA GLN A 153 3.13 5.55 -21.14
C GLN A 153 2.77 6.46 -19.96
N LEU A 154 3.69 6.71 -19.01
CA LEU A 154 3.36 7.51 -17.83
C LEU A 154 3.36 9.02 -18.11
N LEU A 155 4.46 9.57 -18.64
CA LEU A 155 4.61 11.00 -18.89
C LEU A 155 3.48 11.58 -19.75
N PRO A 156 3.03 10.92 -20.84
CA PRO A 156 1.91 11.43 -21.64
C PRO A 156 0.60 11.56 -20.85
N LYS A 157 0.45 10.81 -19.75
CA LYS A 157 -0.76 10.75 -18.92
C LYS A 157 -0.75 11.69 -17.73
N LEU A 158 0.40 12.26 -17.35
CA LEU A 158 0.49 13.17 -16.20
C LEU A 158 -0.34 14.46 -16.37
N ASN A 159 -0.55 14.90 -17.60
CA ASN A 159 -1.37 16.09 -17.91
C ASN A 159 -2.83 15.76 -18.26
N ASP A 160 -3.21 14.48 -18.28
CA ASP A 160 -4.58 14.04 -18.54
C ASP A 160 -5.46 14.16 -17.27
N SER A 161 -6.75 13.84 -17.40
CA SER A 161 -7.70 13.85 -16.29
C SER A 161 -7.36 12.88 -15.15
N TYR A 162 -6.48 11.90 -15.36
CA TYR A 162 -6.09 10.88 -14.38
C TYR A 162 -5.51 11.45 -13.08
N PHE A 163 -4.86 12.62 -13.13
CA PHE A 163 -4.21 13.21 -11.96
C PHE A 163 -4.80 14.57 -11.57
N GLN A 164 -5.93 14.96 -12.18
CA GLN A 164 -6.59 16.21 -11.83
C GLN A 164 -7.22 16.10 -10.44
N CYS A 165 -6.98 17.10 -9.59
CA CYS A 165 -7.67 17.21 -8.32
C CYS A 165 -9.13 17.60 -8.55
N ASP A 166 -10.07 16.73 -8.19
CA ASP A 166 -11.49 17.10 -8.07
C ASP A 166 -11.65 18.12 -6.95
N LYS A 167 -11.78 19.41 -7.31
CA LYS A 167 -11.97 20.53 -6.36
C LYS A 167 -13.31 20.50 -5.60
N VAL A 168 -14.03 19.38 -5.57
CA VAL A 168 -15.42 19.32 -5.14
C VAL A 168 -15.57 19.32 -3.61
N ASN A 169 -14.54 18.98 -2.83
CA ASN A 169 -14.66 18.83 -1.37
C ASN A 169 -14.11 19.98 -0.50
N ASP A 170 -13.51 21.02 -1.08
CA ASP A 170 -12.96 22.13 -0.27
C ASP A 170 -14.03 23.09 0.31
N LYS A 171 -15.28 23.02 -0.17
CA LYS A 171 -16.36 23.88 0.33
C LYS A 171 -17.14 23.32 1.53
N ALA A 172 -16.92 22.05 1.91
CA ALA A 172 -17.65 21.46 3.04
C ALA A 172 -17.02 21.77 4.42
N ASN A 173 -15.73 22.15 4.46
CA ASN A 173 -15.00 22.36 5.72
C ASN A 173 -14.81 23.83 6.15
N THR A 174 -15.46 24.78 5.47
CA THR A 174 -15.39 26.21 5.82
C THR A 174 -16.72 26.80 6.33
N ALA A 175 -17.76 25.98 6.47
CA ALA A 175 -19.09 26.46 6.89
C ALA A 175 -19.41 26.34 8.39
N ASP A 176 -18.63 25.58 9.17
CA ASP A 176 -18.93 25.32 10.60
C ASP A 176 -17.98 26.03 11.59
N ALA A 177 -17.34 27.11 11.16
CA ALA A 177 -16.54 27.98 12.04
C ALA A 177 -17.00 29.44 11.92
N ASN A 178 -18.19 29.74 12.45
CA ASN A 178 -18.61 31.09 12.88
C ASN A 178 -19.64 30.97 14.00
#